data_AF-A0AAN6F320-F1
#
_entry.id   AF-A0AAN6F320-F1
#
_cell.length_a   1.000
_cell.length_b   1.000
_cell.length_c   1.000
_cell.angle_alpha   90.00
_cell.angle_beta   90.00
_cell.angle_gamma   90.00
#
_symmetry.space_group_name_H-M   'P 1'
#
loop_
_entity.id
_entity.type
_entity.pdbx_description
1 polymer ?
#
loop_
_entity_poly.entity_id
_entity_poly.type
_entity_poly.pdbx_seq_one_letter_code
_entity_poly.pdbx_strand_id
1 'polypeptide(L)'
;MSHQPVPGMQPQVKKAGEYVDEDRDTTHPAMITELFMAFLRSVGWSVQVTAISKNTREEVMWNDARSPWRRSPVWLLLRASLQLKLPHCLYKEFMAFMMGRILGAPHSQILSSDLRYAMMAKVARRLFKLSPAMNTKMVQYVQDVLRDTMATLEKQLLRLQVQKPLDLSSLHSLNFEQDGLTAIPALDEYLKSIAARQSSSQQSTTFQHVSRLVVFGPWVLPRLSDIGHNDYTNQNLFGFETW
;
A
#
# COMPACT_ATOMS: atom_id res chain seq x y z
N MET A 1 -8.96 10.45 7.73
CA MET A 1 -8.87 11.90 7.47
C MET A 1 -10.28 12.44 7.38
N SER A 2 -10.73 13.15 8.41
CA SER A 2 -12.04 13.80 8.41
C SER A 2 -11.97 15.01 7.48
N HIS A 3 -13.01 15.24 6.68
CA HIS A 3 -13.18 16.48 5.89
C HIS A 3 -13.80 17.61 6.72
N GLN A 4 -14.04 17.39 8.01
CA GLN A 4 -14.62 18.40 8.87
C GLN A 4 -13.56 19.51 9.07
N PRO A 5 -13.87 20.75 8.67
CA PRO A 5 -12.97 21.86 8.87
C PRO A 5 -12.84 22.09 10.38
N VAL A 6 -11.61 22.28 10.81
CA VAL A 6 -11.29 22.71 12.17
C VAL A 6 -10.53 24.03 12.05
N PRO A 7 -11.03 25.11 12.69
CA PRO A 7 -10.35 26.39 12.71
C PRO A 7 -8.89 26.25 13.17
N GLY A 8 -7.96 26.88 12.43
CA GLY A 8 -6.52 26.85 12.75
C GLY A 8 -5.79 25.55 12.41
N MET A 9 -6.48 24.55 11.84
CA MET A 9 -5.88 23.26 11.47
C MET A 9 -5.99 22.97 9.96
N GLN A 10 -6.57 23.89 9.18
CA GLN A 10 -6.51 23.82 7.73
C GLN A 10 -5.12 24.28 7.26
N PRO A 11 -4.48 23.56 6.33
CA PRO A 11 -3.32 24.08 5.63
C PRO A 11 -3.67 25.40 4.95
N GLN A 12 -2.78 26.38 4.95
CA GLN A 12 -3.02 27.66 4.29
C GLN A 12 -2.23 27.77 2.99
N VAL A 13 -2.85 28.38 2.00
CA VAL A 13 -2.23 28.67 0.70
C VAL A 13 -2.36 30.15 0.39
N LYS A 14 -1.35 30.71 -0.28
CA LYS A 14 -1.38 32.09 -0.74
C LYS A 14 -2.16 32.19 -2.06
N LYS A 15 -3.29 32.88 -2.07
CA LYS A 15 -4.14 33.16 -3.24
C LYS A 15 -4.37 34.67 -3.34
N ALA A 16 -4.07 35.25 -4.51
CA ALA A 16 -4.20 36.69 -4.76
C ALA A 16 -3.51 37.60 -3.71
N GLY A 17 -2.43 37.12 -3.09
CA GLY A 17 -1.68 37.87 -2.07
C GLY A 17 -2.09 37.56 -0.62
N GLU A 18 -3.26 36.97 -0.41
CA GLU A 18 -3.79 36.62 0.92
C GLU A 18 -3.63 35.13 1.24
N TYR A 19 -3.50 34.79 2.52
CA TYR A 19 -3.51 33.40 2.98
C TYR A 19 -4.94 32.96 3.23
N VAL A 20 -5.32 31.88 2.56
CA VAL A 20 -6.67 31.29 2.65
C VAL A 20 -6.53 29.82 2.98
N ASP A 21 -7.47 29.29 3.76
CA ASP A 21 -7.54 27.86 4.06
C ASP A 21 -7.66 27.04 2.76
N GLU A 22 -6.80 26.03 2.64
CA GLU A 22 -6.73 25.13 1.50
C GLU A 22 -7.63 23.91 1.74
N ASP A 23 -8.87 24.03 1.27
CA ASP A 23 -9.92 23.02 1.42
C ASP A 23 -9.64 21.70 0.69
N ARG A 24 -8.68 21.68 -0.24
CA ARG A 24 -8.31 20.49 -1.01
C ARG A 24 -7.28 19.63 -0.27
N ASP A 25 -6.62 20.20 0.73
CA ASP A 25 -5.63 19.47 1.52
C ASP A 25 -6.23 18.84 2.79
N THR A 26 -5.46 17.97 3.44
CA THR A 26 -5.92 17.26 4.63
C THR A 26 -5.78 18.14 5.86
N THR A 27 -6.88 18.31 6.60
CA THR A 27 -6.87 18.92 7.94
C THR A 27 -5.79 18.31 8.81
N HIS A 28 -4.95 19.14 9.41
CA HIS A 28 -3.91 18.72 10.33
C HIS A 28 -4.51 17.95 11.52
N PRO A 29 -3.98 16.76 11.89
CA PRO A 29 -4.61 15.90 12.88
C PRO A 29 -4.42 16.35 14.35
N ALA A 30 -3.77 17.50 14.60
CA ALA A 30 -3.42 18.02 15.93
C ALA A 30 -4.59 18.09 16.92
N MET A 31 -5.81 18.34 16.46
CA MET A 31 -6.98 18.28 17.35
C MET A 31 -7.09 16.94 18.09
N ILE A 32 -6.78 15.85 17.39
CA ILE A 32 -6.79 14.51 17.98
C ILE A 32 -5.44 14.22 18.60
N THR A 33 -4.35 14.34 17.83
CA THR A 33 -3.02 13.88 18.25
C THR A 33 -2.40 14.70 19.37
N GLU A 34 -2.80 15.97 19.50
CA GLU A 34 -2.27 16.90 20.51
C GLU A 34 -3.34 17.24 21.55
N LEU A 35 -4.41 17.94 21.17
CA LEU A 35 -5.41 18.44 22.14
C LEU A 35 -6.13 17.30 22.88
N PHE A 36 -6.75 16.38 22.15
CA PHE A 36 -7.49 15.29 22.77
C PHE A 36 -6.57 14.34 23.55
N MET A 37 -5.39 14.01 22.99
CA MET A 37 -4.42 13.18 23.71
C MET A 37 -3.86 13.87 24.96
N ALA A 38 -3.64 15.20 24.95
CA ALA A 38 -3.22 15.96 26.12
C ALA A 38 -4.29 15.92 27.22
N PHE A 39 -5.57 16.07 26.85
CA PHE A 39 -6.69 15.90 27.79
C PHE A 39 -6.71 14.50 28.40
N LEU A 40 -6.65 13.44 27.59
CA LEU A 40 -6.63 12.06 28.08
C LEU A 40 -5.43 11.78 29.00
N ARG A 41 -4.26 12.36 28.70
CA ARG A 41 -3.05 12.23 29.52
C ARG A 41 -3.16 12.95 30.87
N SER A 42 -3.99 14.00 30.97
CA SER A 42 -4.21 14.70 32.24
C SER A 42 -5.09 13.91 33.22
N VAL A 43 -6.03 13.11 32.69
CA VAL A 43 -7.00 12.34 33.49
C VAL A 43 -6.60 10.86 33.62
N GLY A 44 -5.69 10.38 32.77
CA GLY A 44 -5.34 8.97 32.67
C GLY A 44 -3.85 8.69 32.57
N TRP A 45 -3.53 7.40 32.40
CA TRP A 45 -2.16 6.90 32.33
C TRP A 45 -1.92 6.22 30.98
N SER A 46 -0.68 6.29 30.48
CA SER A 46 -0.32 5.60 29.24
C SER A 46 -0.31 4.09 29.45
N VAL A 47 -1.01 3.36 28.59
CA VAL A 47 -1.00 1.89 28.57
C VAL A 47 -0.31 1.41 27.29
N GLN A 48 0.57 0.43 27.43
CA GLN A 48 1.17 -0.23 26.28
C GLN A 48 0.14 -1.18 25.66
N VAL A 49 -0.25 -0.89 24.42
CA VAL A 49 -1.19 -1.71 23.65
C VAL A 49 -0.50 -2.26 22.41
N THR A 50 -0.99 -3.38 21.91
CA THR A 50 -0.56 -3.92 20.62
C THR A 50 -0.97 -2.95 19.51
N ALA A 51 -0.02 -2.15 19.04
CA ALA A 51 -0.23 -1.24 17.94
C ALA A 51 -0.06 -1.95 16.59
N ILE A 52 -0.76 -1.46 15.57
CA ILE A 52 -0.51 -1.84 14.18
C ILE A 52 0.04 -0.65 13.43
N SER A 53 1.04 -0.89 12.58
CA SER A 53 1.49 0.09 11.60
C SER A 53 0.89 -0.25 10.24
N LYS A 54 0.31 0.76 9.59
CA LYS A 54 -0.27 0.64 8.25
C LYS A 54 0.35 1.71 7.39
N ASN A 55 1.06 1.30 6.35
CA ASN A 55 1.50 2.23 5.33
C ASN A 55 0.28 2.74 4.55
N THR A 56 -0.06 4.00 4.77
CA THR A 56 -1.05 4.74 3.99
C THR A 56 -0.34 5.41 2.83
N ARG A 57 -0.08 4.66 1.76
CA ARG A 57 0.34 5.25 0.48
C ARG A 57 -0.81 6.11 -0.04
N GLU A 58 -0.78 7.38 0.29
CA GLU A 58 -1.71 8.38 -0.24
C GLU A 58 -1.14 8.87 -1.58
N GLU A 59 -1.86 8.57 -2.64
CA GLU A 59 -1.56 9.09 -3.97
C GLU A 59 -2.66 10.07 -4.31
N VAL A 60 -2.25 11.32 -4.56
CA VAL A 60 -3.14 12.39 -4.97
C VAL A 60 -3.23 12.32 -6.48
N MET A 61 -4.24 11.62 -7.00
CA MET A 61 -4.51 11.65 -8.45
C MET A 61 -5.39 12.86 -8.73
N TRP A 62 -4.90 13.73 -9.61
CA TRP A 62 -5.57 14.95 -10.02
C TRP A 62 -5.70 14.93 -11.54
N ASN A 63 -6.93 14.93 -12.05
CA ASN A 63 -7.20 15.09 -13.48
C ASN A 63 -8.38 16.04 -13.64
N ASP A 64 -8.07 17.31 -13.89
CA ASP A 64 -9.03 18.41 -14.10
C ASP A 64 -10.25 18.39 -13.15
N ALA A 65 -9.99 18.21 -11.85
CA ALA A 65 -11.02 18.10 -10.82
C ALA A 65 -10.72 19.07 -9.67
N ARG A 66 -11.74 19.66 -9.05
CA ARG A 66 -11.58 20.58 -7.90
C ARG A 66 -10.85 19.92 -6.73
N SER A 67 -11.13 18.64 -6.48
CA SER A 67 -10.59 17.89 -5.36
C SER A 67 -9.81 16.68 -5.86
N PRO A 68 -8.67 16.36 -5.25
CA PRO A 68 -7.91 15.19 -5.65
C PRO A 68 -8.65 13.91 -5.27
N TRP A 69 -8.43 12.87 -6.06
CA TRP A 69 -8.85 11.53 -5.67
C TRP A 69 -8.01 11.06 -4.49
N ARG A 70 -8.67 10.77 -3.38
CA ARG A 70 -8.05 10.26 -2.15
C ARG A 70 -8.65 8.92 -1.77
N ARG A 71 -7.92 8.12 -1.00
CA ARG A 71 -8.47 6.86 -0.48
C ARG A 71 -9.51 7.15 0.61
N SER A 72 -10.58 6.37 0.63
CA SER A 72 -11.65 6.54 1.63
C SER A 72 -11.09 6.42 3.06
N PRO A 73 -11.24 7.46 3.91
CA PRO A 73 -10.77 7.44 5.28
C PRO A 73 -11.57 6.45 6.15
N VAL A 74 -12.86 6.30 5.84
CA VAL A 74 -13.75 5.31 6.49
C VAL A 74 -13.27 3.90 6.18
N TRP A 75 -12.88 3.65 4.93
CA TRP A 75 -12.34 2.35 4.54
C TRP A 75 -11.02 2.03 5.25
N LEU A 76 -10.14 3.02 5.42
CA LEU A 76 -8.92 2.84 6.19
C LEU A 76 -9.21 2.49 7.66
N LEU A 77 -10.12 3.24 8.29
CA LEU A 77 -10.56 2.99 9.66
C LEU A 77 -11.12 1.57 9.81
N LEU A 78 -12.02 1.16 8.92
CA LEU A 78 -12.60 -0.18 8.95
C LEU A 78 -11.53 -1.27 8.87
N ARG A 79 -10.56 -1.15 7.95
CA ARG A 79 -9.46 -2.12 7.85
C ARG A 79 -8.58 -2.15 9.10
N ALA A 80 -8.29 -1.00 9.69
CA ALA A 80 -7.48 -0.91 10.91
C ALA A 80 -8.22 -1.56 12.09
N SER A 81 -9.49 -1.23 12.27
CA SER A 81 -10.36 -1.80 13.31
C SER A 81 -10.50 -3.33 13.16
N LEU A 82 -10.74 -3.82 11.93
CA LEU A 82 -10.82 -5.25 11.67
C LEU A 82 -9.49 -5.97 11.94
N GLN A 83 -8.36 -5.37 11.57
CA GLN A 83 -7.06 -5.97 11.82
C GLN A 83 -6.70 -5.98 13.32
N LEU A 84 -7.16 -5.00 14.10
CA LEU A 84 -6.97 -4.95 15.55
C LEU A 84 -7.88 -5.93 16.31
N LYS A 85 -9.07 -6.22 15.78
CA LYS A 85 -10.09 -7.04 16.47
C LYS A 85 -10.12 -8.49 16.03
N LEU A 86 -9.72 -8.80 14.80
CA LEU A 86 -9.72 -10.17 14.28
C LEU A 86 -8.33 -10.81 14.35
N PRO A 87 -8.24 -12.14 14.57
CA PRO A 87 -7.01 -12.87 14.36
C PRO A 87 -6.44 -12.64 12.96
N HIS A 88 -5.11 -12.60 12.84
CA HIS A 88 -4.42 -12.26 11.59
C HIS A 88 -4.84 -13.14 10.39
N CYS A 89 -5.06 -14.44 10.62
CA CYS A 89 -5.55 -15.36 9.59
C CYS A 89 -6.96 -14.97 9.13
N LEU A 90 -7.91 -14.85 10.08
CA LEU A 90 -9.30 -14.50 9.80
C LEU A 90 -9.43 -13.12 9.13
N TYR A 91 -8.63 -12.13 9.53
CA TYR A 91 -8.58 -10.83 8.86
C TYR A 91 -8.20 -10.97 7.38
N LYS A 92 -7.14 -11.73 7.08
CA LYS A 92 -6.69 -11.91 5.68
C LYS A 92 -7.73 -12.66 4.85
N GLU A 93 -8.36 -13.68 5.42
CA GLU A 93 -9.46 -14.42 4.80
C GLU A 93 -10.65 -13.50 4.51
N PHE A 94 -11.16 -12.81 5.53
CA PHE A 94 -12.27 -11.88 5.40
C PHE A 94 -12.01 -10.83 4.32
N MET A 95 -10.79 -10.31 4.25
CA MET A 95 -10.44 -9.32 3.26
C MET A 95 -10.40 -9.87 1.83
N ALA A 96 -10.05 -11.13 1.62
CA ALA A 96 -10.15 -11.78 0.31
C ALA A 96 -11.61 -12.04 -0.07
N PHE A 97 -12.41 -12.53 0.88
CA PHE A 97 -13.85 -12.70 0.72
C PHE A 97 -14.55 -11.39 0.34
N MET A 98 -14.31 -10.32 1.09
CA MET A 98 -14.92 -9.01 0.85
C MET A 98 -14.55 -8.48 -0.54
N MET A 99 -13.27 -8.60 -0.95
CA MET A 99 -12.86 -8.19 -2.29
C MET A 99 -13.53 -9.05 -3.38
N GLY A 100 -13.68 -10.35 -3.15
CA GLY A 100 -14.46 -11.24 -4.01
C GLY A 100 -15.92 -10.81 -4.12
N ARG A 101 -16.57 -10.50 -2.99
CA ARG A 101 -17.96 -10.00 -2.99
C ARG A 101 -18.12 -8.70 -3.78
N ILE A 102 -17.18 -7.77 -3.65
CA ILE A 102 -17.21 -6.50 -4.42
C ILE A 102 -17.03 -6.79 -5.91
N LEU A 103 -16.14 -7.72 -6.27
CA LEU A 103 -15.95 -8.13 -7.66
C LEU A 103 -17.18 -8.84 -8.25
N GLY A 104 -17.86 -9.68 -7.47
CA GLY A 104 -19.07 -10.38 -7.92
C GLY A 104 -20.37 -9.56 -7.82
N ALA A 105 -20.32 -8.34 -7.27
CA ALA A 105 -21.51 -7.50 -7.14
C ALA A 105 -22.01 -7.02 -8.51
N PRO A 106 -23.32 -6.86 -8.74
CA PRO A 106 -23.86 -6.39 -10.03
C PRO A 106 -23.25 -5.07 -10.50
N HIS A 107 -22.95 -4.17 -9.56
CA HIS A 107 -22.32 -2.88 -9.83
C HIS A 107 -20.91 -2.99 -10.43
N SER A 108 -20.20 -4.11 -10.21
CA SER A 108 -18.88 -4.32 -10.81
C SER A 108 -18.94 -4.50 -12.33
N GLN A 109 -20.11 -4.89 -12.86
CA GLN A 109 -20.34 -5.07 -14.29
C GLN A 109 -20.39 -3.74 -15.04
N ILE A 110 -20.66 -2.64 -14.34
CA ILE A 110 -20.65 -1.27 -14.88
C ILE A 110 -19.22 -0.76 -15.08
N LEU A 111 -18.25 -1.35 -14.38
CA LEU A 111 -16.85 -0.95 -14.46
C LEU A 111 -16.22 -1.35 -15.81
N SER A 112 -15.21 -0.57 -16.23
CA SER A 112 -14.43 -0.90 -17.42
C SER A 112 -13.80 -2.29 -17.29
N SER A 113 -13.61 -2.95 -18.43
CA SER A 113 -13.02 -4.29 -18.49
C SER A 113 -11.61 -4.31 -17.88
N ASP A 114 -10.83 -3.25 -18.07
CA ASP A 114 -9.49 -3.11 -17.48
C ASP A 114 -9.54 -3.04 -15.95
N LEU A 115 -10.47 -2.25 -15.40
CA LEU A 115 -10.62 -2.13 -13.95
C LEU A 115 -11.09 -3.45 -13.34
N ARG A 116 -12.03 -4.13 -14.00
CA ARG A 116 -12.51 -5.46 -13.59
C ARG A 116 -11.41 -6.51 -13.67
N TYR A 117 -10.59 -6.51 -14.71
CA TYR A 117 -9.41 -7.37 -14.80
C TYR A 117 -8.40 -7.07 -13.68
N ALA A 118 -8.11 -5.80 -13.42
CA ALA A 118 -7.21 -5.41 -12.34
C ALA A 118 -7.74 -5.82 -10.95
N MET A 119 -9.05 -5.71 -10.72
CA MET A 119 -9.70 -6.20 -9.50
C MET A 119 -9.60 -7.72 -9.38
N MET A 120 -9.92 -8.45 -10.44
CA MET A 120 -9.79 -9.91 -10.52
C MET A 120 -8.36 -10.36 -10.19
N ALA A 121 -7.36 -9.78 -10.86
CA ALA A 121 -5.95 -10.11 -10.63
C ALA A 121 -5.51 -9.84 -9.17
N LYS A 122 -6.00 -8.76 -8.55
CA LYS A 122 -5.74 -8.44 -7.14
C LYS A 122 -6.36 -9.48 -6.20
N VAL A 123 -7.59 -9.91 -6.47
CA VAL A 123 -8.28 -10.96 -5.70
C VAL A 123 -7.57 -12.30 -5.86
N ALA A 124 -7.27 -12.71 -7.08
CA ALA A 124 -6.57 -13.96 -7.38
C ALA A 124 -5.19 -14.02 -6.70
N ARG A 125 -4.39 -12.95 -6.81
CA ARG A 125 -3.08 -12.87 -6.13
C ARG A 125 -3.23 -12.93 -4.61
N ARG A 126 -4.29 -12.34 -4.07
CA ARG A 126 -4.53 -12.38 -2.63
C ARG A 126 -4.91 -13.77 -2.17
N LEU A 127 -5.77 -14.45 -2.92
CA LEU A 127 -6.16 -15.84 -2.66
C LEU A 127 -4.93 -16.76 -2.67
N PHE A 128 -4.05 -16.62 -3.67
CA PHE A 128 -2.80 -17.38 -3.77
C PHE A 128 -1.85 -17.15 -2.58
N LYS A 129 -1.85 -15.96 -1.98
CA LYS A 129 -1.02 -15.62 -0.81
C LYS A 129 -1.57 -16.12 0.51
N LEU A 130 -2.78 -16.67 0.55
CA LEU A 130 -3.36 -17.22 1.77
C LEU A 130 -2.86 -18.66 1.98
N SER A 131 -2.58 -18.99 3.24
CA SER A 131 -2.08 -20.32 3.66
C SER A 131 -3.18 -21.38 3.52
N PRO A 132 -2.85 -22.67 3.29
CA PRO A 132 -3.83 -23.74 3.04
C PRO A 132 -4.80 -24.07 4.19
N ALA A 133 -4.62 -23.56 5.40
CA ALA A 133 -5.50 -23.81 6.55
C ALA A 133 -6.82 -23.00 6.52
N MET A 134 -7.35 -22.72 5.32
CA MET A 134 -8.50 -21.84 5.11
C MET A 134 -9.84 -22.56 5.19
N ASN A 135 -10.89 -21.79 5.45
CA ASN A 135 -12.27 -22.22 5.25
C ASN A 135 -12.56 -22.50 3.76
N THR A 136 -12.74 -23.78 3.43
CA THR A 136 -12.98 -24.27 2.07
C THR A 136 -14.13 -23.58 1.36
N LYS A 137 -15.23 -23.26 2.07
CA LYS A 137 -16.42 -22.63 1.45
C LYS A 137 -16.14 -21.21 0.97
N MET A 138 -15.33 -20.46 1.72
CA MET A 138 -14.98 -19.10 1.34
C MET A 138 -14.05 -19.09 0.14
N VAL A 139 -13.05 -19.97 0.14
CA VAL A 139 -12.14 -20.15 -0.99
C VAL A 139 -12.92 -20.50 -2.25
N GLN A 140 -13.83 -21.46 -2.18
CA GLN A 140 -14.70 -21.85 -3.29
C GLN A 140 -15.50 -20.66 -3.82
N TYR A 141 -16.18 -19.91 -2.94
CA TYR A 141 -16.91 -18.71 -3.36
C TYR A 141 -16.03 -17.71 -4.13
N VAL A 142 -14.83 -17.41 -3.62
CA VAL A 142 -13.92 -16.48 -4.29
C VAL A 142 -13.44 -17.04 -5.63
N GLN A 143 -13.15 -18.35 -5.70
CA GLN A 143 -12.77 -19.02 -6.94
C GLN A 143 -13.88 -18.98 -7.99
N ASP A 144 -15.13 -19.17 -7.59
CA ASP A 144 -16.29 -19.10 -8.49
C ASP A 144 -16.46 -17.69 -9.06
N VAL A 145 -16.39 -16.67 -8.20
CA VAL A 145 -16.43 -15.26 -8.65
C VAL A 145 -15.29 -14.94 -9.62
N LEU A 146 -14.07 -15.43 -9.35
CA LEU A 146 -12.93 -15.23 -10.25
C LEU A 146 -13.16 -15.91 -11.61
N ARG A 147 -13.70 -17.13 -11.62
CA ARG A 147 -14.03 -17.88 -12.83
C ARG A 147 -15.08 -17.17 -13.68
N ASP A 148 -16.16 -16.72 -13.05
CA ASP A 148 -17.25 -15.99 -13.72
C ASP A 148 -16.76 -14.67 -14.32
N THR A 149 -15.91 -13.96 -13.57
CA THR A 149 -15.32 -12.71 -14.03
C THR A 149 -14.41 -12.95 -15.24
N MET A 150 -13.57 -13.99 -15.18
CA MET A 150 -12.67 -14.38 -16.26
C MET A 150 -13.45 -14.75 -17.53
N ALA A 151 -14.46 -15.62 -17.41
CA ALA A 151 -15.32 -15.99 -18.54
C ALA A 151 -16.00 -14.77 -19.17
N THR A 152 -16.43 -13.80 -18.37
CA THR A 152 -17.04 -12.56 -18.87
C THR A 152 -16.02 -11.69 -19.62
N LEU A 153 -14.79 -11.58 -19.13
CA LEU A 153 -13.71 -10.85 -19.79
C LEU A 153 -13.30 -11.52 -21.10
N GLU A 154 -13.14 -12.84 -21.13
CA GLU A 154 -12.82 -13.61 -22.33
C GLU A 154 -13.90 -13.45 -23.41
N LYS A 155 -15.18 -13.54 -23.02
CA LYS A 155 -16.30 -13.31 -23.94
C LYS A 155 -16.27 -11.92 -24.55
N GLN A 156 -15.88 -10.90 -23.79
CA GLN A 156 -15.73 -9.54 -24.32
C GLN A 156 -14.53 -9.42 -25.25
N LEU A 157 -13.40 -10.03 -24.91
CA LEU A 157 -12.21 -10.05 -25.76
C LEU A 157 -12.52 -10.68 -27.12
N LEU A 158 -13.20 -11.83 -27.14
CA LEU A 158 -13.62 -12.50 -28.37
C LEU A 158 -14.54 -11.61 -29.22
N ARG A 159 -15.44 -10.84 -28.59
CA ARG A 159 -16.29 -9.86 -29.30
C ARG A 159 -15.48 -8.75 -29.95
N LEU A 160 -14.46 -8.24 -29.25
CA LEU A 160 -13.60 -7.18 -29.77
C LEU A 160 -12.70 -7.67 -30.92
N GLN A 161 -12.26 -8.93 -30.88
CA GLN A 161 -11.45 -9.52 -31.95
C GLN A 161 -12.19 -9.67 -33.28
N VAL A 162 -13.52 -9.75 -33.26
CA VAL A 162 -14.36 -9.81 -34.47
C VAL A 162 -14.64 -8.40 -35.03
N GLN A 163 -14.34 -7.34 -34.29
CA GLN A 163 -14.53 -5.97 -34.76
C GLN A 163 -13.44 -5.56 -35.76
N LYS A 164 -13.74 -4.54 -36.57
CA LYS A 164 -12.84 -4.02 -37.61
C LYS A 164 -11.48 -3.69 -36.98
N PRO A 165 -10.35 -4.07 -37.62
CA PRO A 165 -9.02 -3.74 -37.13
C PRO A 165 -8.90 -2.24 -36.90
N LEU A 166 -8.31 -1.85 -35.77
CA LEU A 166 -8.03 -0.46 -35.45
C LEU A 166 -7.16 0.14 -36.57
N ASP A 167 -7.43 1.39 -36.91
CA ASP A 167 -6.55 2.15 -37.79
C ASP A 167 -5.27 2.49 -37.03
N LEU A 168 -4.21 1.73 -37.32
CA LEU A 168 -2.90 1.89 -36.70
C LEU A 168 -1.99 2.85 -37.48
N SER A 169 -2.52 3.54 -38.50
CA SER A 169 -1.75 4.46 -39.35
C SER A 169 -1.07 5.57 -38.54
N SER A 170 -1.69 6.00 -37.42
CA SER A 170 -1.11 6.99 -36.50
C SER A 170 0.09 6.48 -35.71
N LEU A 171 0.30 5.16 -35.61
CA LEU A 171 1.48 4.59 -34.95
C LEU A 171 2.72 4.65 -35.86
N HIS A 172 2.54 4.80 -37.18
CA HIS A 172 3.65 4.91 -38.13
C HIS A 172 4.48 6.18 -37.94
N SER A 173 3.89 7.25 -37.38
CA SER A 173 4.59 8.49 -37.09
C SER A 173 5.31 8.51 -35.73
N LEU A 174 5.17 7.46 -34.91
CA LEU A 174 5.87 7.37 -33.62
C LEU A 174 7.35 7.08 -33.85
N ASN A 175 8.21 7.85 -33.19
CA ASN A 175 9.65 7.66 -33.24
C ASN A 175 10.12 7.25 -31.85
N PHE A 176 10.13 5.95 -31.57
CA PHE A 176 10.49 5.42 -30.25
C PHE A 176 11.86 5.89 -29.74
N GLU A 177 12.82 6.17 -30.63
CA GLU A 177 14.14 6.67 -30.23
C GLU A 177 14.09 8.13 -29.75
N GLN A 178 13.25 8.97 -30.38
CA GLN A 178 13.06 10.35 -29.96
C GLN A 178 12.03 10.48 -28.84
N ASP A 179 10.96 9.70 -28.88
CA ASP A 179 9.86 9.72 -27.89
C ASP A 179 10.29 9.12 -26.53
N GLY A 180 11.36 8.31 -26.52
CA GLY A 180 12.01 7.84 -25.29
C GLY A 180 12.90 8.89 -24.61
N LEU A 181 13.31 9.94 -25.34
CA LEU A 181 14.15 11.02 -24.83
C LEU A 181 13.27 12.11 -24.19
N THR A 182 12.79 11.83 -22.98
CA THR A 182 12.17 12.88 -22.16
C THR A 182 13.26 13.70 -21.48
N ALA A 183 13.58 14.87 -22.06
CA ALA A 183 14.38 15.86 -21.36
C ALA A 183 13.55 16.39 -20.17
N ILE A 184 14.04 16.18 -18.95
CA ILE A 184 13.41 16.70 -17.73
C ILE A 184 14.43 17.63 -17.07
N PRO A 185 14.60 18.87 -17.57
CA PRO A 185 15.69 19.76 -17.14
C PRO A 185 15.70 20.01 -15.64
N ALA A 186 14.52 20.07 -15.01
CA ALA A 186 14.39 20.21 -13.56
C ALA A 186 14.91 18.99 -12.78
N LEU A 187 14.72 17.77 -13.31
CA LEU A 187 15.29 16.56 -12.73
C LEU A 187 16.81 16.55 -12.93
N ASP A 188 17.30 16.96 -14.10
CA ASP A 188 18.73 17.04 -14.39
C ASP A 188 19.43 18.06 -13.48
N GLU A 189 18.82 19.23 -13.27
CA GLU A 189 19.30 20.24 -12.33
C GLU A 189 19.28 19.72 -10.89
N TYR A 190 18.22 19.00 -10.50
CA TYR A 190 18.14 18.37 -9.19
C TYR A 190 19.22 17.29 -9.00
N LEU A 191 19.45 16.42 -9.99
CA LEU A 191 20.50 15.39 -9.94
C LEU A 191 21.90 16.02 -9.88
N LYS A 192 22.14 17.10 -10.65
CA LYS A 192 23.36 17.91 -10.54
C LYS A 192 23.50 18.52 -9.15
N SER A 193 22.40 19.00 -8.56
CA SER A 193 22.40 19.53 -7.18
C SER A 193 22.76 18.46 -6.15
N ILE A 194 22.36 17.20 -6.35
CA ILE A 194 22.73 16.08 -5.48
C ILE A 194 24.23 15.82 -5.58
N ALA A 195 24.79 15.78 -6.78
CA ALA A 195 26.24 15.61 -6.97
C ALA A 195 27.05 16.80 -6.44
N ALA A 196 26.48 18.00 -6.48
CA ALA A 196 27.08 19.23 -5.95
C ALA A 196 26.88 19.41 -4.43
N ARG A 197 26.08 18.56 -3.77
CA ARG A 197 26.07 18.48 -2.31
C ARG A 197 27.45 17.97 -1.92
N GLN A 198 28.32 18.89 -1.52
CA GLN A 198 29.51 18.55 -0.76
C GLN A 198 29.03 17.68 0.39
N SER A 199 29.54 16.45 0.44
CA SER A 199 29.45 15.60 1.62
C SER A 199 30.03 16.41 2.77
N SER A 200 29.17 17.13 3.49
CA SER A 200 29.47 17.59 4.83
C SER A 200 29.64 16.30 5.61
N SER A 201 30.88 15.84 5.64
CA SER A 201 31.40 14.74 6.44
C SER A 201 31.34 15.13 7.91
N GLN A 202 30.15 15.47 8.40
CA GLN A 202 29.82 15.27 9.79
C GLN A 202 29.51 13.79 9.95
N GLN A 203 30.59 13.09 10.29
CA GLN A 203 30.62 11.71 10.76
C GLN A 203 30.07 10.71 9.75
N SER A 204 30.99 10.15 8.94
CA SER A 204 30.82 8.78 8.47
C SER A 204 30.72 7.86 9.70
N THR A 205 29.53 7.74 10.29
CA THR A 205 29.19 6.52 11.00
C THR A 205 29.06 5.48 9.91
N THR A 206 30.16 4.82 9.59
CA THR A 206 30.15 3.62 8.74
C THR A 206 29.12 2.70 9.35
N PHE A 207 27.95 2.60 8.72
CA PHE A 207 26.90 1.70 9.16
C PHE A 207 27.37 0.27 8.89
N GLN A 208 28.09 -0.28 9.85
CA GLN A 208 28.45 -1.69 9.89
C GLN A 208 27.28 -2.45 10.50
N HIS A 209 26.33 -2.85 9.65
CA HIS A 209 25.31 -3.80 10.08
C HIS A 209 25.97 -5.18 10.22
N VAL A 210 26.54 -5.46 11.40
CA VAL A 210 27.04 -6.80 11.72
C VAL A 210 25.82 -7.68 12.00
N SER A 211 25.38 -8.44 11.00
CA SER A 211 24.37 -9.47 11.20
C SER A 211 24.87 -10.45 12.27
N ARG A 212 24.15 -10.57 13.38
CA ARG A 212 24.45 -11.54 14.45
C ARG A 212 23.66 -12.84 14.30
N LEU A 213 23.22 -13.13 13.08
CA LEU A 213 22.61 -14.41 12.72
C LEU A 213 23.69 -15.50 12.72
N VAL A 214 23.45 -16.57 13.47
CA VAL A 214 24.35 -17.74 13.54
C VAL A 214 23.98 -18.69 12.41
N VAL A 215 24.96 -19.03 11.57
CA VAL A 215 24.79 -20.03 10.52
C VAL A 215 25.28 -21.37 11.06
N PHE A 216 24.37 -22.31 11.29
CA PHE A 216 24.73 -23.65 11.75
C PHE A 216 25.14 -24.51 10.56
N GLY A 217 26.36 -25.05 10.60
CA GLY A 217 26.90 -25.90 9.53
C GLY A 217 26.40 -27.33 9.66
N PRO A 218 25.92 -28.00 8.60
CA PRO A 218 25.18 -29.28 8.66
C PRO A 218 25.91 -30.49 9.27
N TRP A 219 27.21 -30.36 9.55
CA TRP A 219 28.07 -31.44 10.06
C TRP A 219 28.68 -31.13 11.44
N VAL A 220 28.29 -30.02 12.06
CA VAL A 220 28.83 -29.57 13.35
C VAL A 220 27.67 -29.41 14.33
N LEU A 221 27.65 -30.22 15.39
CA LEU A 221 26.64 -30.16 16.43
C LEU A 221 26.58 -28.74 17.03
N PRO A 222 25.45 -28.02 16.87
CA PRO A 222 25.33 -26.64 17.30
C PRO A 222 25.24 -26.62 18.81
N ARG A 223 25.86 -25.61 19.43
CA ARG A 223 25.79 -25.41 20.88
C ARG A 223 24.92 -24.21 21.18
N LEU A 224 24.05 -24.35 22.18
CA LEU A 224 23.18 -23.27 22.63
C LEU A 224 23.96 -22.05 23.15
N SER A 225 25.21 -22.27 23.60
CA SER A 225 26.14 -21.21 24.01
C SER A 225 26.50 -20.25 22.87
N ASP A 226 26.30 -20.65 21.61
CA ASP A 226 26.66 -19.84 20.45
C ASP A 226 25.55 -18.84 20.10
N ILE A 227 24.35 -18.99 20.69
CA ILE A 227 23.21 -18.09 20.53
C ILE A 227 23.28 -17.01 21.62
N GLY A 228 23.89 -15.88 21.28
CA GLY A 228 23.86 -14.71 22.18
C GLY A 228 22.44 -14.14 22.35
N HIS A 229 22.16 -13.57 23.52
CA HIS A 229 20.94 -12.77 23.75
C HIS A 229 21.05 -11.45 22.98
N ASN A 230 20.35 -11.36 21.85
CA ASN A 230 20.32 -10.19 20.97
C ASN A 230 18.99 -10.16 20.19
N ASP A 231 18.80 -9.14 19.36
CA ASP A 231 17.58 -8.96 18.58
C ASP A 231 17.28 -10.11 17.58
N TYR A 232 18.25 -11.01 17.36
CA TYR A 232 18.17 -12.20 16.50
C TYR A 232 17.98 -13.50 17.27
N THR A 233 17.77 -13.46 18.60
CA THR A 233 17.65 -14.69 19.42
C THR A 233 16.57 -15.63 18.91
N ASN A 234 15.40 -15.11 18.50
CA ASN A 234 14.31 -15.96 17.99
C ASN A 234 14.67 -16.62 16.65
N GLN A 235 15.34 -15.90 15.75
CA GLN A 235 15.76 -16.41 14.45
C GLN A 235 16.91 -17.43 14.59
N ASN A 236 17.82 -17.21 15.54
CA ASN A 236 18.90 -18.14 15.86
C ASN A 236 18.39 -19.40 16.57
N LEU A 237 17.40 -19.28 17.47
CA LEU A 237 16.74 -20.43 18.09
C LEU A 237 15.98 -21.26 17.05
N PHE A 238 15.28 -20.60 16.13
CA PHE A 238 14.65 -21.29 15.01
C PHE A 238 15.68 -22.03 14.16
N GLY A 239 16.80 -21.38 13.82
CA GLY A 239 17.90 -22.02 13.10
C GLY A 239 18.46 -23.25 13.83
N PHE A 240 18.58 -23.19 15.15
CA PHE A 240 19.04 -24.28 16.01
C PHE A 240 18.05 -25.45 16.06
N GLU A 241 16.74 -25.17 16.13
CA GLU A 241 15.70 -26.20 16.08
C GLU A 241 15.62 -26.90 14.72
N THR A 242 16.03 -26.22 13.65
CA THR A 242 15.96 -26.74 12.27
C THR A 242 17.27 -27.36 11.74
N TRP A 243 18.37 -27.28 12.49
CA TRP A 243 19.65 -27.89 12.14
C TRP A 243 19.62 -29.41 12.34
#